data_AF-A0A377TZB1-F1
#
_entry.id   AF-A0A377TZB1-F1
#
_cell.length_a   1.000
_cell.length_b   1.000
_cell.length_c   1.000
_cell.angle_alpha   90.00
_cell.angle_beta   90.00
_cell.angle_gamma   90.00
#
_symmetry.space_group_name_H-M   'P 1'
#
loop_
_entity.id
_entity.type
_entity.pdbx_description
1 polymer ?
#
loop_
_entity_poly.entity_id
_entity_poly.type
_entity_poly.pdbx_seq_one_letter_code
_entity_poly.pdbx_strand_id
1 'polypeptide(L)'
;MRLKLQQVINAPDPQEMTQQLAQTVFQGKTVDLTDTRDYGRLIAASLGEEWSGFGQSLFVSPVEQAWRQVLTPAADSLNRQWQRAIVNLWEQDFAGRYPFKDTANDASLPLLAQYLRDDGRINQFIATNLTGMLKREGRYWVADTMNTQGLAINPAFLRALNRLRDVADTAFASGDAGVHFELMAKPARDVMKTHLVIDGQQLEYFNQKERWQRFSWPHEQWQPGASLSWTSTQNMERILADFRGSWSFIRLLEQAQVTQLDSSSFKLQWQAPDGLPLHYLMRVEQGKGPLALLTLKNFRLPGQLFLTEKGAADRREYGEDE
;
A
#
# COMPACT_ATOMS: atom_id res chain seq x y z
N MET A 1 0.01 20.84 -32.76
CA MET A 1 -0.86 21.31 -31.65
C MET A 1 -2.13 22.04 -32.11
N ARG A 2 -2.06 23.17 -32.83
CA ARG A 2 -3.27 23.92 -33.29
C ARG A 2 -4.28 23.06 -34.06
N LEU A 3 -3.83 22.18 -34.95
CA LEU A 3 -4.71 21.26 -35.70
C LEU A 3 -5.43 20.24 -34.80
N LYS A 4 -4.77 19.62 -33.82
CA LYS A 4 -5.43 18.69 -32.88
C LYS A 4 -6.34 19.42 -31.89
N LEU A 5 -5.95 20.60 -31.41
CA LEU A 5 -6.84 21.44 -30.59
C LEU A 5 -8.01 21.99 -31.40
N GLN A 6 -7.82 22.30 -32.69
CA GLN A 6 -8.92 22.65 -33.59
C GLN A 6 -9.81 21.45 -33.90
N GLN A 7 -9.25 20.24 -34.04
CA GLN A 7 -10.04 19.02 -34.17
C GLN A 7 -10.85 18.74 -32.90
N VAL A 8 -10.29 19.00 -31.71
CA VAL A 8 -11.02 18.95 -30.43
C VAL A 8 -12.14 19.99 -30.40
N ILE A 9 -11.83 21.26 -30.71
CA ILE A 9 -12.82 22.36 -30.71
C ILE A 9 -13.93 22.13 -31.74
N ASN A 10 -13.60 21.50 -32.87
CA ASN A 10 -14.53 21.21 -33.96
C ASN A 10 -15.09 19.78 -33.92
N ALA A 11 -14.79 19.00 -32.87
CA ALA A 11 -15.32 17.65 -32.73
C ALA A 11 -16.83 17.71 -32.42
N PRO A 12 -17.62 16.69 -32.79
CA PRO A 12 -19.01 16.56 -32.37
C PRO A 12 -19.14 16.56 -30.83
N ASP A 13 -18.15 15.99 -30.15
CA ASP A 13 -17.98 16.08 -28.69
C ASP A 13 -16.54 16.49 -28.33
N PRO A 14 -16.28 17.79 -28.13
CA PRO A 14 -14.98 18.30 -27.73
C PRO A 14 -14.49 17.77 -26.38
N GLN A 15 -15.41 17.43 -25.47
CA GLN A 15 -15.04 16.98 -24.13
C GLN A 15 -14.51 15.55 -24.15
N GLU A 16 -15.16 14.66 -24.90
CA GLU A 16 -14.67 13.29 -25.08
C GLU A 16 -13.30 13.24 -25.77
N MET A 17 -13.11 14.02 -26.83
CA MET A 17 -11.82 14.05 -27.53
C MET A 17 -10.69 14.60 -26.63
N THR A 18 -11.00 15.58 -25.79
CA THR A 18 -10.06 16.11 -24.79
C THR A 18 -9.68 15.05 -23.76
N GLN A 19 -10.65 14.24 -23.30
CA GLN A 19 -10.40 13.15 -22.36
C GLN A 19 -9.52 12.05 -22.97
N GLN A 20 -9.77 11.67 -24.23
CA GLN A 20 -8.96 10.67 -24.93
C GLN A 20 -7.50 11.11 -25.08
N LEU A 21 -7.28 12.39 -25.44
CA LEU A 21 -5.94 12.96 -25.52
C LEU A 21 -5.22 12.95 -24.16
N ALA A 22 -5.91 13.35 -23.09
CA ALA A 22 -5.33 13.30 -21.75
C ALA A 22 -5.04 11.86 -21.29
N GLN A 23 -5.90 10.89 -21.63
CA GLN A 23 -5.65 9.47 -21.34
C GLN A 23 -4.40 8.94 -22.06
N THR A 24 -4.17 9.32 -23.32
CA THR A 24 -2.95 8.91 -24.03
C THR A 24 -1.67 9.41 -23.36
N VAL A 25 -1.72 10.64 -22.83
CA VAL A 25 -0.63 11.22 -22.03
C VAL A 25 -0.42 10.42 -20.74
N PHE A 26 -1.49 10.13 -20.01
CA PHE A 26 -1.43 9.38 -18.76
C PHE A 26 -0.92 7.95 -18.93
N GLN A 27 -1.17 7.36 -20.10
CA GLN A 27 -0.67 6.05 -20.50
C GLN A 27 0.77 6.08 -21.02
N GLY A 28 1.37 7.26 -21.21
CA GLY A 28 2.71 7.39 -21.77
C GLY A 28 2.77 7.05 -23.26
N LYS A 29 1.62 7.01 -23.94
CA LYS A 29 1.56 6.88 -25.40
C LYS A 29 1.93 8.26 -25.95
N THR A 30 3.14 8.38 -26.51
CA THR A 30 3.67 9.60 -27.11
C THR A 30 2.62 10.25 -28.00
N VAL A 31 2.13 11.41 -27.59
CA VAL A 31 1.33 12.29 -28.43
C VAL A 31 2.25 13.40 -28.89
N ASP A 32 2.13 13.86 -30.15
CA ASP A 32 2.83 15.05 -30.71
C ASP A 32 2.79 16.33 -29.83
N LEU A 33 2.02 16.30 -28.73
CA LEU A 33 1.80 17.40 -27.80
C LEU A 33 2.93 17.56 -26.78
N THR A 34 3.62 16.48 -26.36
CA THR A 34 4.84 16.58 -25.55
C THR A 34 5.94 17.30 -26.32
N ASP A 35 6.11 16.89 -27.57
CA ASP A 35 7.13 17.41 -28.48
C ASP A 35 6.93 18.90 -28.76
N THR A 36 5.68 19.38 -28.80
CA THR A 36 5.39 20.81 -29.02
C THR A 36 5.81 21.67 -27.81
N ARG A 37 5.64 21.18 -26.58
CA ARG A 37 6.06 21.92 -25.37
C ARG A 37 7.58 21.97 -25.28
N ASP A 38 8.23 20.85 -25.55
CA ASP A 38 9.69 20.77 -25.55
C ASP A 38 10.28 21.65 -26.66
N TYR A 39 9.63 21.70 -27.83
CA TYR A 39 9.98 22.63 -28.90
C TYR A 39 9.81 24.10 -28.49
N GLY A 40 8.72 24.45 -27.80
CA GLY A 40 8.51 25.81 -27.28
C GLY A 40 9.56 26.21 -26.25
N ARG A 41 10.00 25.28 -25.39
CA ARG A 41 11.11 25.48 -24.45
C ARG A 41 12.45 25.64 -25.16
N LEU A 42 12.70 24.86 -26.21
CA LEU A 42 13.91 24.97 -27.03
C LEU A 42 13.99 26.33 -27.74
N ILE A 43 12.87 26.83 -28.28
CA ILE A 43 12.80 28.17 -28.87
C ILE A 43 13.01 29.25 -27.79
N ALA A 44 12.35 29.13 -26.63
CA ALA A 44 12.53 30.10 -25.56
C ALA A 44 13.99 30.14 -25.07
N ALA A 45 14.65 28.98 -24.98
CA ALA A 45 16.05 28.87 -24.59
C ALA A 45 17.02 29.39 -25.67
N SER A 46 16.68 29.27 -26.95
CA SER A 46 17.55 29.74 -28.05
C SER A 46 17.61 31.26 -28.18
N LEU A 47 16.71 32.00 -27.51
CA LEU A 47 16.69 33.47 -27.48
C LEU A 47 17.76 34.08 -26.53
N GLY A 48 18.44 33.26 -25.72
CA GLY A 48 19.45 33.69 -24.75
C GLY A 48 18.86 34.16 -23.41
N GLU A 49 19.70 34.22 -22.36
CA GLU A 49 19.26 34.52 -20.98
C GLU A 49 18.55 35.87 -20.85
N GLU A 50 19.00 36.88 -21.61
CA GLU A 50 18.43 38.24 -21.60
C GLU A 50 16.97 38.28 -22.06
N TRP A 51 16.56 37.36 -22.93
CA TRP A 51 15.21 37.27 -23.49
C TRP A 51 14.39 36.10 -22.93
N SER A 52 14.92 35.41 -21.91
CA SER A 52 14.27 34.25 -21.29
C SER A 52 12.84 34.54 -20.84
N GLY A 53 12.59 35.69 -20.21
CA GLY A 53 11.25 36.10 -19.75
C GLY A 53 10.26 36.32 -20.91
N PHE A 54 10.73 36.85 -22.04
CA PHE A 54 9.94 37.06 -23.24
C PHE A 54 9.65 35.73 -23.95
N GLY A 55 10.66 34.89 -24.13
CA GLY A 55 10.53 33.56 -24.71
C GLY A 55 9.56 32.69 -23.94
N GLN A 56 9.66 32.69 -22.60
CA GLN A 56 8.75 31.98 -21.72
C GLN A 56 7.31 32.47 -21.87
N SER A 57 7.10 33.78 -21.91
CA SER A 57 5.76 34.38 -21.99
C SER A 57 5.07 34.15 -23.33
N LEU A 58 5.81 34.12 -24.44
CA LEU A 58 5.22 33.93 -25.77
C LEU A 58 5.10 32.47 -26.20
N PHE A 59 6.08 31.63 -25.89
CA PHE A 59 6.17 30.28 -26.44
C PHE A 59 5.81 29.17 -25.45
N VAL A 60 5.96 29.42 -24.14
CA VAL A 60 5.79 28.39 -23.11
C VAL A 60 4.51 28.59 -22.30
N SER A 61 4.29 29.76 -21.72
CA SER A 61 3.14 30.06 -20.86
C SER A 61 1.77 29.79 -21.51
N PRO A 62 1.50 30.19 -22.77
CA PRO A 62 0.20 29.93 -23.41
C PRO A 62 -0.04 28.43 -23.63
N VAL A 63 1.02 27.67 -23.96
CA VAL A 63 0.96 26.21 -24.13
C VAL A 63 0.69 25.55 -22.78
N GLU A 64 1.37 25.97 -21.71
CA GLU A 64 1.15 25.43 -20.37
C GLU A 64 -0.23 25.76 -19.78
N GLN A 65 -0.79 26.93 -20.10
CA GLN A 65 -2.13 27.32 -19.69
C GLN A 65 -3.20 26.49 -20.41
N ALA A 66 -3.11 26.39 -21.74
CA ALA A 66 -3.99 25.51 -22.52
C ALA A 66 -3.88 24.06 -22.04
N TRP A 67 -2.68 23.63 -21.66
CA TRP A 67 -2.44 22.29 -21.15
C TRP A 67 -3.13 22.03 -19.80
N ARG A 68 -3.03 22.95 -18.85
CA ARG A 68 -3.72 22.84 -17.55
C ARG A 68 -5.24 22.79 -17.69
N GLN A 69 -5.80 23.51 -18.65
CA GLN A 69 -7.24 23.47 -18.94
C GLN A 69 -7.71 22.11 -19.48
N VAL A 70 -6.83 21.39 -20.19
CA VAL A 70 -7.10 20.04 -20.71
C VAL A 70 -6.88 18.96 -19.65
N LEU A 71 -5.78 19.05 -18.90
CA LEU A 71 -5.38 18.00 -17.96
C LEU A 71 -6.18 17.99 -16.66
N THR A 72 -6.62 19.14 -16.15
CA THR A 72 -7.35 19.19 -14.85
C THR A 72 -8.66 18.40 -14.88
N PRO A 73 -9.57 18.60 -15.88
CA PRO A 73 -10.80 17.81 -15.96
C PRO A 73 -10.55 16.31 -16.18
N ALA A 74 -9.49 15.97 -16.92
CA ALA A 74 -9.09 14.58 -17.14
C ALA A 74 -8.53 13.92 -15.87
N ALA A 75 -7.72 14.63 -15.09
CA ALA A 75 -7.24 14.19 -13.78
C ALA A 75 -8.39 13.95 -12.81
N ASP A 76 -9.37 14.87 -12.76
CA ASP A 76 -10.61 14.70 -11.99
C ASP A 76 -11.43 13.50 -12.47
N SER A 77 -11.50 13.28 -13.78
CA SER A 77 -12.16 12.10 -14.37
C SER A 77 -11.48 10.80 -13.93
N LEU A 78 -10.14 10.77 -13.96
CA LEU A 78 -9.37 9.61 -13.54
C LEU A 78 -9.48 9.36 -12.02
N ASN A 79 -9.52 10.42 -11.20
CA ASN A 79 -9.85 10.31 -9.77
C ASN A 79 -11.22 9.64 -9.56
N ARG A 80 -12.26 10.07 -10.28
CA ARG A 80 -13.59 9.43 -10.21
C ARG A 80 -13.60 7.99 -10.71
N GLN A 81 -12.79 7.67 -11.73
CA GLN A 81 -12.65 6.31 -12.23
C GLN A 81 -11.97 5.41 -11.19
N TRP A 82 -10.89 5.88 -10.58
CA TRP A 82 -10.20 5.20 -9.48
C TRP A 82 -11.13 4.94 -8.29
N GLN A 83 -11.91 5.95 -7.88
CA GLN A 83 -12.88 5.79 -6.80
C GLN A 83 -13.88 4.69 -7.11
N ARG A 84 -14.53 4.73 -8.28
CA ARG A 84 -15.54 3.74 -8.65
C ARG A 84 -14.98 2.34 -8.87
N ALA A 85 -13.83 2.24 -9.54
CA ALA A 85 -13.26 0.96 -9.95
C ALA A 85 -12.51 0.24 -8.84
N ILE A 86 -11.97 0.98 -7.85
CA ILE A 86 -11.10 0.41 -6.83
C ILE A 86 -11.55 0.82 -5.42
N VAL A 87 -11.60 2.12 -5.10
CA VAL A 87 -11.78 2.58 -3.69
C VAL A 87 -13.13 2.18 -3.13
N ASN A 88 -14.22 2.38 -3.89
CA ASN A 88 -15.57 2.08 -3.43
C ASN A 88 -15.76 0.57 -3.23
N LEU A 89 -15.19 -0.24 -4.12
CA LEU A 89 -15.24 -1.70 -3.99
C LEU A 89 -14.37 -2.18 -2.82
N TRP A 90 -13.18 -1.59 -2.64
CA TRP A 90 -12.32 -1.86 -1.49
C TRP A 90 -13.05 -1.56 -0.17
N GLU A 91 -13.67 -0.39 -0.04
CA GLU A 91 -14.45 -0.04 1.15
C GLU A 91 -15.64 -0.99 1.32
N GLN A 92 -16.36 -1.33 0.26
CA GLN A 92 -17.46 -2.31 0.34
C GLN A 92 -16.98 -3.69 0.84
N ASP A 93 -15.82 -4.14 0.37
CA ASP A 93 -15.26 -5.45 0.69
C ASP A 93 -14.68 -5.49 2.12
N PHE A 94 -14.07 -4.40 2.58
CA PHE A 94 -13.21 -4.38 3.76
C PHE A 94 -13.63 -3.45 4.89
N ALA A 95 -14.59 -2.54 4.69
CA ALA A 95 -15.04 -1.64 5.75
C ALA A 95 -15.57 -2.42 6.97
N GLY A 96 -15.14 -1.99 8.16
CA GLY A 96 -15.56 -2.61 9.41
C GLY A 96 -14.97 -3.99 9.66
N ARG A 97 -13.97 -4.43 8.89
CA ARG A 97 -13.27 -5.71 9.07
C ARG A 97 -11.84 -5.52 9.54
N TYR A 98 -11.35 -6.46 10.33
CA TYR A 98 -9.95 -6.56 10.68
C TYR A 98 -9.11 -6.96 9.46
N PRO A 99 -7.92 -6.36 9.22
CA PRO A 99 -7.18 -5.45 10.11
C PRO A 99 -7.53 -3.96 9.96
N PHE A 100 -8.38 -3.58 9.01
CA PHE A 100 -8.68 -2.17 8.71
C PHE A 100 -9.47 -1.47 9.83
N LYS A 101 -10.26 -2.24 10.58
CA LYS A 101 -10.94 -1.84 11.81
C LYS A 101 -10.77 -2.92 12.87
N ASP A 102 -10.64 -2.50 14.13
CA ASP A 102 -10.60 -3.43 15.25
C ASP A 102 -12.01 -3.95 15.57
N THR A 103 -12.44 -4.95 14.81
CA THR A 103 -13.71 -5.67 14.98
C THR A 103 -13.46 -7.17 14.99
N ALA A 104 -14.46 -7.96 15.40
CA ALA A 104 -14.36 -9.43 15.36
C ALA A 104 -14.45 -10.01 13.94
N ASN A 105 -14.88 -9.23 12.94
CA ASN A 105 -15.06 -9.71 11.58
C ASN A 105 -13.75 -9.59 10.81
N ASP A 106 -13.26 -10.71 10.29
CA ASP A 106 -12.02 -10.75 9.53
C ASP A 106 -12.23 -10.36 8.06
N ALA A 107 -11.25 -9.69 7.46
CA ALA A 107 -11.18 -9.47 6.03
C ALA A 107 -10.87 -10.80 5.31
N SER A 108 -11.46 -10.99 4.13
CA SER A 108 -11.17 -12.18 3.31
C SER A 108 -9.77 -12.08 2.72
N LEU A 109 -8.88 -13.01 3.08
CA LEU A 109 -7.52 -13.11 2.53
C LEU A 109 -7.52 -13.37 1.00
N PRO A 110 -8.34 -14.30 0.46
CA PRO A 110 -8.43 -14.47 -0.99
C PRO A 110 -8.93 -13.21 -1.72
N LEU A 111 -9.87 -12.46 -1.12
CA LEU A 111 -10.34 -11.22 -1.72
C LEU A 111 -9.26 -10.14 -1.69
N LEU A 112 -8.51 -10.03 -0.58
CA LEU A 112 -7.37 -9.13 -0.48
C LEU A 112 -6.31 -9.46 -1.54
N ALA A 113 -6.02 -10.74 -1.78
CA ALA A 113 -5.12 -11.18 -2.84
C ALA A 113 -5.56 -10.65 -4.23
N GLN A 114 -6.85 -10.71 -4.57
CA GLN A 114 -7.36 -10.21 -5.86
C GLN A 114 -7.06 -8.72 -6.11
N TYR A 115 -6.91 -7.91 -5.06
CA TYR A 115 -6.49 -6.51 -5.20
C TYR A 115 -4.98 -6.36 -5.31
N LEU A 116 -4.22 -7.13 -4.53
CA LEU A 116 -2.81 -6.86 -4.23
C LEU A 116 -1.79 -7.59 -5.11
N ARG A 117 -2.13 -8.76 -5.66
CA ARG A 117 -1.22 -9.53 -6.52
C ARG A 117 -0.69 -8.70 -7.69
N ASP A 118 0.40 -9.15 -8.30
CA ASP A 118 0.97 -8.48 -9.49
C ASP A 118 -0.03 -8.35 -10.64
N ASP A 119 -0.91 -9.33 -10.81
CA ASP A 119 -2.03 -9.33 -11.76
C ASP A 119 -3.34 -8.77 -11.17
N GLY A 120 -3.30 -8.25 -9.95
CA GLY A 120 -4.47 -7.81 -9.19
C GLY A 120 -5.06 -6.47 -9.67
N ARG A 121 -6.27 -6.17 -9.19
CA ARG A 121 -7.08 -5.02 -9.65
C ARG A 121 -6.33 -3.68 -9.59
N ILE A 122 -5.54 -3.44 -8.54
CA ILE A 122 -4.79 -2.19 -8.36
C ILE A 122 -3.68 -2.08 -9.42
N ASN A 123 -2.89 -3.14 -9.59
CA ASN A 123 -1.79 -3.16 -10.56
C ASN A 123 -2.32 -3.07 -12.01
N GLN A 124 -3.43 -3.75 -12.32
CA GLN A 124 -4.09 -3.64 -13.62
C GLN A 124 -4.58 -2.21 -13.91
N PHE A 125 -5.17 -1.54 -12.91
CA PHE A 125 -5.59 -0.15 -13.05
C PHE A 125 -4.40 0.76 -13.35
N ILE A 126 -3.29 0.61 -12.62
CA ILE A 126 -2.07 1.40 -12.83
C ILE A 126 -1.48 1.14 -14.22
N ALA A 127 -1.34 -0.13 -14.60
CA ALA A 127 -0.80 -0.54 -15.90
C ALA A 127 -1.64 -0.03 -17.08
N THR A 128 -2.95 0.13 -16.89
CA THR A 128 -3.86 0.59 -17.94
C THR A 128 -3.92 2.11 -18.04
N ASN A 129 -3.78 2.83 -16.92
CA ASN A 129 -4.13 4.26 -16.86
C ASN A 129 -2.99 5.20 -16.46
N LEU A 130 -1.92 4.70 -15.83
CA LEU A 130 -0.92 5.55 -15.16
C LEU A 130 0.52 5.26 -15.58
N THR A 131 0.75 4.45 -16.61
CA THR A 131 2.10 4.04 -17.07
C THR A 131 2.97 5.18 -17.56
N GLY A 132 2.38 6.29 -18.01
CA GLY A 132 3.12 7.49 -18.41
C GLY A 132 3.53 8.39 -17.26
N MET A 133 3.02 8.15 -16.05
CA MET A 133 3.23 9.02 -14.89
C MET A 133 3.81 8.28 -13.69
N LEU A 134 3.77 6.96 -13.70
CA LEU A 134 4.35 6.10 -12.68
C LEU A 134 5.37 5.19 -13.33
N LYS A 135 6.56 5.13 -12.75
CA LYS A 135 7.60 4.16 -13.11
C LYS A 135 7.90 3.26 -11.91
N ARG A 136 8.40 2.06 -12.20
CA ARG A 136 8.94 1.16 -11.18
C ARG A 136 10.42 1.45 -10.97
N GLU A 137 10.79 1.74 -9.73
CA GLU A 137 12.19 1.78 -9.28
C GLU A 137 12.40 0.61 -8.31
N GLY A 138 13.04 -0.44 -8.82
CA GLY A 138 13.05 -1.74 -8.14
C GLY A 138 11.62 -2.26 -7.96
N ARG A 139 11.20 -2.50 -6.71
CA ARG A 139 9.84 -2.96 -6.39
C ARG A 139 8.82 -1.84 -6.16
N TYR A 140 9.27 -0.58 -6.03
CA TYR A 140 8.41 0.53 -5.62
C TYR A 140 7.94 1.35 -6.81
N TRP A 141 6.71 1.85 -6.70
CA TRP A 141 6.15 2.83 -7.62
C TRP A 141 6.61 4.23 -7.21
N VAL A 142 7.15 4.97 -8.17
CA VAL A 142 7.53 6.37 -8.00
C VAL A 142 6.90 7.22 -9.10
N ALA A 143 6.65 8.49 -8.78
CA ALA A 143 6.20 9.45 -9.77
C ALA A 143 7.30 9.68 -10.81
N ASP A 144 6.93 9.64 -12.08
CA ASP A 144 7.79 10.09 -13.18
C ASP A 144 7.62 11.61 -13.37
N THR A 145 8.35 12.38 -12.55
CA THR A 145 8.24 13.85 -12.50
C THR A 145 8.58 14.54 -13.82
N MET A 146 9.29 13.86 -14.73
CA MET A 146 9.58 14.40 -16.06
C MET A 146 8.34 14.35 -16.95
N ASN A 147 7.46 13.36 -16.74
CA ASN A 147 6.28 13.10 -17.54
C ASN A 147 4.95 13.49 -16.87
N THR A 148 4.94 13.96 -15.62
CA THR A 148 3.69 14.42 -14.97
C THR A 148 3.16 15.75 -15.51
N GLN A 149 3.94 16.46 -16.34
CA GLN A 149 3.52 17.62 -17.12
C GLN A 149 2.84 18.76 -16.34
N GLY A 150 3.08 18.84 -15.03
CA GLY A 150 2.50 19.85 -14.12
C GLY A 150 1.34 19.36 -13.28
N LEU A 151 0.90 18.10 -13.41
CA LEU A 151 0.01 17.45 -12.46
C LEU A 151 0.80 16.90 -11.27
N ALA A 152 0.31 17.16 -10.06
CA ALA A 152 0.89 16.59 -8.84
C ALA A 152 0.19 15.27 -8.50
N ILE A 153 0.95 14.17 -8.54
CA ILE A 153 0.49 12.88 -7.98
C ILE A 153 0.37 13.04 -6.47
N ASN A 154 -0.73 12.55 -5.90
CA ASN A 154 -0.96 12.56 -4.47
C ASN A 154 0.11 11.70 -3.74
N PRO A 155 0.95 12.30 -2.88
CA PRO A 155 1.97 11.54 -2.15
C PRO A 155 1.36 10.48 -1.22
N ALA A 156 0.15 10.71 -0.68
CA ALA A 156 -0.56 9.74 0.14
C ALA A 156 -0.92 8.48 -0.67
N PHE A 157 -1.34 8.66 -1.93
CA PHE A 157 -1.60 7.54 -2.86
C PHE A 157 -0.33 6.72 -3.10
N LEU A 158 0.82 7.35 -3.36
CA LEU A 158 2.08 6.63 -3.57
C LEU A 158 2.54 5.88 -2.31
N ARG A 159 2.44 6.49 -1.13
CA ARG A 159 2.73 5.83 0.15
C ARG A 159 1.82 4.63 0.37
N ALA A 160 0.52 4.78 0.13
CA ALA A 160 -0.45 3.71 0.28
C ALA A 160 -0.17 2.54 -0.67
N LEU A 161 0.10 2.84 -1.94
CA LEU A 161 0.45 1.85 -2.96
C LEU A 161 1.72 1.07 -2.60
N ASN A 162 2.76 1.75 -2.15
CA ASN A 162 4.01 1.10 -1.76
C ASN A 162 3.88 0.29 -0.45
N ARG A 163 3.04 0.73 0.49
CA ARG A 163 2.69 -0.04 1.70
C ARG A 163 1.94 -1.33 1.35
N LEU A 164 0.96 -1.25 0.44
CA LEU A 164 0.25 -2.42 -0.07
C LEU A 164 1.19 -3.36 -0.84
N ARG A 165 2.18 -2.81 -1.56
CA ARG A 165 3.20 -3.59 -2.25
C ARG A 165 4.07 -4.39 -1.28
N ASP A 166 4.54 -3.79 -0.19
CA ASP A 166 5.32 -4.49 0.84
C ASP A 166 4.53 -5.68 1.42
N VAL A 167 3.21 -5.52 1.60
CA VAL A 167 2.31 -6.60 2.03
C VAL A 167 2.18 -7.67 0.95
N ALA A 168 1.97 -7.28 -0.31
CA ALA A 168 1.84 -8.21 -1.43
C ALA A 168 3.10 -9.08 -1.61
N ASP A 169 4.27 -8.45 -1.64
CA ASP A 169 5.55 -9.13 -1.83
C ASP A 169 5.88 -10.08 -0.67
N THR A 170 5.36 -9.84 0.53
CA THR A 170 5.62 -10.69 1.70
C THR A 170 4.58 -11.79 1.89
N ALA A 171 3.29 -11.45 1.80
CA ALA A 171 2.19 -12.33 2.19
C ALA A 171 1.46 -12.98 1.02
N PHE A 172 1.64 -12.49 -0.20
CA PHE A 172 0.91 -12.93 -1.39
C PHE A 172 1.86 -13.26 -2.57
N ALA A 173 3.13 -13.52 -2.29
CA ALA A 173 4.16 -13.75 -3.31
C ALA A 173 3.84 -14.95 -4.23
N SER A 174 3.18 -15.99 -3.71
CA SER A 174 2.72 -17.16 -4.46
C SER A 174 1.32 -17.02 -5.06
N GLY A 175 0.71 -15.84 -4.93
CA GLY A 175 -0.65 -15.55 -5.38
C GLY A 175 -1.68 -15.63 -4.26
N ASP A 176 -1.73 -16.73 -3.52
CA ASP A 176 -2.57 -16.84 -2.32
C ASP A 176 -1.82 -16.37 -1.06
N ALA A 177 -2.58 -16.13 0.01
CA ALA A 177 -2.00 -15.74 1.29
C ALA A 177 -1.12 -16.87 1.84
N GLY A 178 0.16 -16.58 2.11
CA GLY A 178 1.08 -17.56 2.66
C GLY A 178 2.42 -16.95 3.06
N VAL A 179 2.78 -17.12 4.32
CA VAL A 179 4.04 -16.65 4.92
C VAL A 179 4.68 -17.79 5.70
N HIS A 180 5.99 -17.96 5.50
CA HIS A 180 6.81 -18.90 6.28
C HIS A 180 7.77 -18.12 7.18
N PHE A 181 7.90 -18.57 8.41
CA PHE A 181 8.76 -17.96 9.41
C PHE A 181 9.17 -19.01 10.44
N GLU A 182 10.18 -18.71 11.24
CA GLU A 182 10.60 -19.56 12.35
C GLU A 182 10.40 -18.82 13.67
N LEU A 183 9.99 -19.56 14.69
CA LEU A 183 9.91 -19.07 16.07
C LEU A 183 10.82 -19.89 16.98
N MET A 184 11.38 -19.21 17.98
CA MET A 184 12.12 -19.81 19.08
C MET A 184 11.65 -19.17 20.38
N ALA A 185 11.06 -19.98 21.27
CA ALA A 185 10.74 -19.55 22.63
C ALA A 185 12.02 -19.31 23.43
N LYS A 186 11.99 -18.31 24.32
CA LYS A 186 13.12 -17.93 25.16
C LYS A 186 12.70 -17.96 26.64
N PRO A 187 13.62 -18.36 27.54
CA PRO A 187 13.32 -18.41 28.96
C PRO A 187 13.10 -17.00 29.52
N ALA A 188 12.26 -16.93 30.54
CA ALA A 188 12.03 -15.74 31.35
C ALA A 188 12.00 -16.14 32.82
N ARG A 189 12.43 -15.24 33.70
CA ARG A 189 12.40 -15.46 35.14
C ARG A 189 10.96 -15.75 35.58
N ASP A 190 10.80 -16.74 36.45
CA ASP A 190 9.52 -17.15 37.04
C ASP A 190 8.45 -17.69 36.05
N VAL A 191 8.82 -17.90 34.78
CA VAL A 191 8.00 -18.57 33.76
C VAL A 191 8.47 -20.02 33.61
N MET A 192 7.61 -20.98 33.97
CA MET A 192 7.90 -22.40 33.87
C MET A 192 7.63 -22.96 32.48
N LYS A 193 6.56 -22.49 31.83
CA LYS A 193 6.11 -22.99 30.54
C LYS A 193 5.43 -21.90 29.72
N THR A 194 5.62 -21.92 28.41
CA THR A 194 4.83 -21.17 27.44
C THR A 194 4.32 -22.12 26.36
N HIS A 195 3.07 -21.98 25.95
CA HIS A 195 2.48 -22.78 24.90
C HIS A 195 1.81 -21.85 23.88
N LEU A 196 2.39 -21.82 22.68
CA LEU A 196 1.91 -21.02 21.55
C LEU A 196 1.29 -21.97 20.52
N VAL A 197 0.09 -21.67 20.06
CA VAL A 197 -0.57 -22.39 18.98
C VAL A 197 -0.89 -21.40 17.86
N ILE A 198 -0.56 -21.74 16.61
CA ILE A 198 -0.88 -20.97 15.41
C ILE A 198 -1.43 -21.95 14.38
N ASP A 199 -2.71 -21.82 14.02
CA ASP A 199 -3.42 -22.69 13.07
C ASP A 199 -3.15 -24.18 13.33
N GLY A 200 -3.21 -24.58 14.61
CA GLY A 200 -2.95 -25.94 15.08
C GLY A 200 -1.47 -26.32 15.22
N GLN A 201 -0.53 -25.53 14.71
CA GLN A 201 0.91 -25.72 14.90
C GLN A 201 1.29 -25.29 16.32
N GLN A 202 1.87 -26.20 17.12
CA GLN A 202 2.17 -25.98 18.53
C GLN A 202 3.67 -25.74 18.80
N LEU A 203 3.99 -24.76 19.62
CA LEU A 203 5.32 -24.55 20.22
C LEU A 203 5.17 -24.49 21.74
N GLU A 204 5.43 -25.63 22.38
CA GLU A 204 5.51 -25.76 23.83
C GLU A 204 6.96 -25.68 24.30
N TYR A 205 7.23 -24.79 25.25
CA TYR A 205 8.55 -24.55 25.82
C TYR A 205 8.45 -24.51 27.34
N PHE A 206 9.22 -25.35 28.02
CA PHE A 206 9.29 -25.53 29.46
C PHE A 206 10.75 -25.45 29.97
N ASN A 207 11.52 -24.51 29.41
CA ASN A 207 12.94 -24.28 29.73
C ASN A 207 13.90 -25.41 29.31
N GLN A 208 13.51 -26.22 28.33
CA GLN A 208 14.42 -27.15 27.64
C GLN A 208 15.39 -26.42 26.70
N LYS A 209 16.26 -27.16 26.01
CA LYS A 209 17.16 -26.60 25.00
C LYS A 209 16.37 -25.90 23.90
N GLU A 210 16.70 -24.64 23.66
CA GLU A 210 16.04 -23.78 22.66
C GLU A 210 16.27 -24.32 21.24
N ARG A 211 15.22 -24.26 20.42
CA ARG A 211 15.27 -24.66 19.01
C ARG A 211 14.40 -23.73 18.17
N TRP A 212 14.85 -23.49 16.94
CA TRP A 212 14.00 -22.88 15.92
C TRP A 212 12.97 -23.90 15.46
N GLN A 213 11.73 -23.46 15.32
CA GLN A 213 10.64 -24.23 14.75
C GLN A 213 10.00 -23.43 13.64
N ARG A 214 9.84 -24.06 12.47
CA ARG A 214 9.19 -23.44 11.32
C ARG A 214 7.67 -23.45 11.47
N PHE A 215 7.05 -22.36 11.04
CA PHE A 215 5.61 -22.12 11.00
C PHE A 215 5.20 -21.65 9.60
N SER A 216 3.93 -21.85 9.30
CA SER A 216 3.28 -21.36 8.09
C SER A 216 1.99 -20.68 8.49
N TRP A 217 1.70 -19.51 7.92
CA TRP A 217 0.43 -18.81 8.13
C TRP A 217 -0.07 -18.19 6.82
N PRO A 218 -1.37 -18.33 6.48
CA PRO A 218 -2.34 -19.25 7.10
C PRO A 218 -1.95 -20.71 6.86
N HIS A 219 -2.38 -21.61 7.75
CA HIS A 219 -2.19 -23.05 7.56
C HIS A 219 -3.54 -23.77 7.40
N GLU A 220 -3.83 -24.24 6.18
CA GLU A 220 -5.16 -24.72 5.77
C GLU A 220 -5.61 -26.05 6.40
N GLN A 221 -4.70 -26.80 7.03
CA GLN A 221 -5.02 -28.12 7.58
C GLN A 221 -5.94 -28.08 8.81
N TRP A 222 -5.99 -26.95 9.53
CA TRP A 222 -6.69 -26.82 10.80
C TRP A 222 -7.63 -25.62 10.80
N GLN A 223 -8.53 -25.58 11.80
CA GLN A 223 -9.36 -24.40 12.03
C GLN A 223 -8.47 -23.21 12.40
N PRO A 224 -8.54 -22.08 11.66
CA PRO A 224 -7.67 -20.94 11.90
C PRO A 224 -7.83 -20.37 13.31
N GLY A 225 -6.71 -20.14 13.98
CA GLY A 225 -6.69 -19.69 15.37
C GLY A 225 -5.29 -19.51 15.92
N ALA A 226 -5.14 -18.61 16.88
CA ALA A 226 -3.87 -18.37 17.53
C ALA A 226 -4.10 -18.15 19.02
N SER A 227 -3.36 -18.89 19.85
CA SER A 227 -3.43 -18.77 21.30
C SER A 227 -2.05 -18.80 21.93
N LEU A 228 -1.91 -18.07 23.03
CA LEU A 228 -0.71 -18.06 23.85
C LEU A 228 -1.11 -18.26 25.31
N SER A 229 -0.56 -19.28 25.95
CA SER A 229 -0.70 -19.55 27.38
C SER A 229 0.66 -19.64 28.07
N TRP A 230 0.67 -19.44 29.38
CA TRP A 230 1.86 -19.60 30.21
C TRP A 230 1.54 -20.25 31.55
N THR A 231 2.55 -20.91 32.12
CA THR A 231 2.56 -21.41 33.50
C THR A 231 3.69 -20.71 34.24
N SER A 232 3.42 -20.15 35.41
CA SER A 232 4.44 -19.53 36.26
C SER A 232 4.84 -20.46 37.40
N THR A 233 5.84 -20.06 38.19
CA THR A 233 6.25 -20.82 39.38
C THR A 233 5.20 -20.84 40.49
N GLN A 234 4.24 -19.91 40.45
CA GLN A 234 3.23 -19.73 41.50
C GLN A 234 1.83 -20.15 41.05
N ASN A 235 1.56 -20.17 39.74
CA ASN A 235 0.23 -20.38 39.18
C ASN A 235 0.23 -21.48 38.11
N MET A 236 -0.90 -22.18 38.00
CA MET A 236 -1.18 -23.10 36.90
C MET A 236 -1.27 -22.39 35.55
N GLU A 237 -1.44 -23.16 34.48
CA GLU A 237 -1.56 -22.62 33.11
C GLU A 237 -2.71 -21.61 32.98
N ARG A 238 -2.40 -20.46 32.38
CA ARG A 238 -3.34 -19.37 32.09
C ARG A 238 -3.22 -18.95 30.65
N ILE A 239 -4.35 -18.59 30.04
CA ILE A 239 -4.40 -18.09 28.67
C ILE A 239 -4.16 -16.58 28.69
N LEU A 240 -3.18 -16.12 27.92
CA LEU A 240 -2.95 -14.70 27.66
C LEU A 240 -3.96 -14.20 26.62
N ALA A 241 -4.05 -14.93 25.50
CA ALA A 241 -4.90 -14.59 24.37
C ALA A 241 -5.35 -15.87 23.65
N ASP A 242 -6.58 -15.87 23.14
CA ASP A 242 -7.13 -16.89 22.24
C ASP A 242 -7.96 -16.17 21.17
N PHE A 243 -7.41 -16.11 19.96
CA PHE A 243 -8.05 -15.54 18.79
C PHE A 243 -8.47 -16.62 17.82
N ARG A 244 -9.63 -16.44 17.19
CA ARG A 244 -10.16 -17.31 16.14
C ARG A 244 -10.18 -16.57 14.81
N GLY A 245 -10.20 -17.33 13.72
CA GLY A 245 -10.26 -16.77 12.37
C GLY A 245 -8.89 -16.67 11.70
N SER A 246 -8.92 -16.36 10.42
CA SER A 246 -7.72 -16.37 9.56
C SER A 246 -6.69 -15.32 9.98
N TRP A 247 -7.11 -14.25 10.64
CA TRP A 247 -6.21 -13.19 11.12
C TRP A 247 -5.76 -13.34 12.57
N SER A 248 -6.10 -14.45 13.22
CA SER A 248 -5.83 -14.71 14.63
C SER A 248 -4.37 -14.50 15.02
N PHE A 249 -3.43 -14.99 14.22
CA PHE A 249 -2.00 -14.80 14.49
C PHE A 249 -1.57 -13.34 14.36
N ILE A 250 -2.13 -12.60 13.41
CA ILE A 250 -1.84 -11.16 13.25
C ILE A 250 -2.37 -10.37 14.46
N ARG A 251 -3.55 -10.72 14.98
CA ARG A 251 -4.08 -10.15 16.24
C ARG A 251 -3.20 -10.46 17.44
N LEU A 252 -2.65 -11.68 17.51
CA LEU A 252 -1.71 -12.04 18.56
C LEU A 252 -0.42 -11.21 18.45
N LEU A 253 0.13 -11.06 17.25
CA LEU A 253 1.32 -10.23 16.99
C LEU A 253 1.06 -8.74 17.30
N GLU A 254 -0.15 -8.25 17.07
CA GLU A 254 -0.55 -6.87 17.39
C GLU A 254 -0.42 -6.56 18.90
N GLN A 255 -0.62 -7.55 19.76
CA GLN A 255 -0.43 -7.41 21.21
C GLN A 255 1.04 -7.51 21.65
N ALA A 256 1.95 -7.89 20.74
CA ALA A 256 3.35 -8.06 21.05
C ALA A 256 4.11 -6.72 21.01
N GLN A 257 5.03 -6.54 21.95
CA GLN A 257 6.11 -5.59 21.79
C GLN A 257 7.15 -6.19 20.84
N VAL A 258 7.33 -5.58 19.66
CA VAL A 258 8.22 -6.04 18.61
C VAL A 258 9.48 -5.19 18.57
N THR A 259 10.65 -5.81 18.71
CA THR A 259 11.94 -5.14 18.54
C THR A 259 12.70 -5.79 17.39
N GLN A 260 13.08 -5.00 16.38
CA GLN A 260 13.93 -5.49 15.29
C GLN A 260 15.35 -5.71 15.79
N LEU A 261 15.92 -6.89 15.54
CA LEU A 261 17.30 -7.23 15.93
C LEU A 261 18.26 -7.09 14.75
N ASP A 262 17.83 -7.54 13.57
CA ASP A 262 18.56 -7.41 12.31
C ASP A 262 17.58 -7.32 11.11
N SER A 263 18.04 -7.48 9.88
CA SER A 263 17.20 -7.42 8.67
C SER A 263 16.13 -8.50 8.56
N SER A 264 16.26 -9.60 9.31
CA SER A 264 15.43 -10.82 9.22
C SER A 264 14.99 -11.39 10.57
N SER A 265 15.52 -10.87 11.69
CA SER A 265 15.24 -11.35 13.03
C SER A 265 14.55 -10.27 13.89
N PHE A 266 13.56 -10.71 14.65
CA PHE A 266 12.77 -9.87 15.54
C PHE A 266 12.65 -10.53 16.93
N LYS A 267 12.68 -9.73 17.98
CA LYS A 267 12.25 -10.13 19.32
C LYS A 267 10.77 -9.78 19.47
N LEU A 268 9.99 -10.77 19.89
CA LEU A 268 8.59 -10.63 20.26
C LEU A 268 8.48 -10.77 21.79
N GLN A 269 7.76 -9.86 22.42
CA GLN A 269 7.49 -9.92 23.85
C GLN A 269 6.03 -9.64 24.12
N TRP A 270 5.35 -10.59 24.76
CA TRP A 270 4.04 -10.36 25.35
C TRP A 270 4.17 -10.16 26.85
N GLN A 271 3.39 -9.23 27.39
CA GLN A 271 3.35 -8.96 28.83
C GLN A 271 2.17 -9.72 29.44
N ALA A 272 2.44 -10.72 30.28
CA ALA A 272 1.39 -11.44 30.98
C ALA A 272 0.71 -10.57 32.05
N PRO A 273 -0.57 -10.81 32.39
CA PRO A 273 -1.31 -10.10 33.43
C PRO A 273 -0.66 -10.09 34.81
N ASP A 274 0.19 -11.06 35.13
CA ASP A 274 0.95 -11.14 36.38
C ASP A 274 2.33 -10.44 36.30
N GLY A 275 2.59 -9.68 35.24
CA GLY A 275 3.84 -8.92 35.07
C GLY A 275 5.00 -9.74 34.50
N LEU A 276 4.78 -11.02 34.15
CA LEU A 276 5.83 -11.86 33.56
C LEU A 276 5.95 -11.64 32.05
N PRO A 277 7.17 -11.50 31.50
CA PRO A 277 7.36 -11.36 30.06
C PRO A 277 7.45 -12.74 29.37
N LEU A 278 6.71 -12.91 28.28
CA LEU A 278 6.78 -14.10 27.42
C LEU A 278 7.60 -13.75 26.18
N HIS A 279 8.81 -14.32 26.07
CA HIS A 279 9.78 -13.94 25.04
C HIS A 279 9.88 -14.97 23.92
N TYR A 280 9.87 -14.48 22.69
CA TYR A 280 10.12 -15.27 21.50
C TYR A 280 11.09 -14.51 20.58
N LEU A 281 11.91 -15.25 19.86
CA LEU A 281 12.61 -14.75 18.68
C LEU A 281 11.87 -15.25 17.44
N MET A 282 11.76 -14.38 16.44
CA MET A 282 11.20 -14.71 15.14
C MET A 282 12.23 -14.45 14.06
N ARG A 283 12.36 -15.38 13.13
CA ARG A 283 13.10 -15.21 11.87
C ARG A 283 12.14 -15.28 10.71
N VAL A 284 12.30 -14.39 9.75
CA VAL A 284 11.45 -14.32 8.56
C VAL A 284 12.28 -14.58 7.31
N GLU A 285 11.67 -15.22 6.32
CA GLU A 285 12.33 -15.52 5.04
C GLU A 285 12.39 -14.29 4.13
N GLN A 286 11.36 -13.42 4.19
CA GLN A 286 11.25 -12.24 3.35
C GLN A 286 10.66 -11.04 4.11
N GLY A 287 11.22 -9.86 3.84
CA GLY A 287 10.70 -8.58 4.35
C GLY A 287 10.55 -8.58 5.88
N LYS A 288 9.33 -8.32 6.36
CA LYS A 288 8.97 -8.37 7.79
C LYS A 288 8.17 -9.64 8.14
N GLY A 289 8.06 -10.59 7.21
CA GLY A 289 7.20 -11.77 7.33
C GLY A 289 5.77 -11.40 7.77
N PRO A 290 5.18 -12.10 8.76
CA PRO A 290 3.81 -11.85 9.18
C PRO A 290 3.61 -10.44 9.79
N LEU A 291 4.67 -9.78 10.27
CA LEU A 291 4.57 -8.41 10.79
C LEU A 291 4.28 -7.37 9.71
N ALA A 292 4.53 -7.68 8.43
CA ALA A 292 4.17 -6.78 7.32
C ALA A 292 2.66 -6.49 7.31
N LEU A 293 1.84 -7.47 7.70
CA LEU A 293 0.38 -7.33 7.73
C LEU A 293 -0.12 -6.40 8.84
N LEU A 294 0.67 -6.15 9.89
CA LEU A 294 0.32 -5.13 10.90
C LEU A 294 0.27 -3.72 10.31
N THR A 295 0.95 -3.51 9.17
CA THR A 295 0.79 -2.28 8.40
C THR A 295 -0.57 -2.18 7.73
N LEU A 296 -1.49 -3.14 7.79
CA LEU A 296 -2.86 -2.91 7.32
C LEU A 296 -3.76 -2.33 8.42
N LYS A 297 -3.28 -2.23 9.66
CA LYS A 297 -4.02 -1.64 10.76
C LYS A 297 -4.41 -0.20 10.45
N ASN A 298 -5.71 0.08 10.52
CA ASN A 298 -6.31 1.38 10.21
C ASN A 298 -5.96 1.92 8.80
N PHE A 299 -5.49 1.05 7.90
CA PHE A 299 -5.17 1.46 6.54
C PHE A 299 -6.44 1.89 5.80
N ARG A 300 -6.36 3.00 5.09
CA ARG A 300 -7.39 3.46 4.15
C ARG A 300 -6.77 3.70 2.80
N LEU A 301 -7.49 3.33 1.75
CA LEU A 301 -7.03 3.56 0.39
C LEU A 301 -7.35 5.00 -0.02
N PRO A 302 -6.35 5.82 -0.43
CA PRO A 302 -6.61 7.20 -0.80
C PRO A 302 -7.56 7.31 -1.99
N GLY A 303 -8.58 8.18 -1.86
CA GLY A 303 -9.60 8.40 -2.89
C GLY A 303 -9.13 9.19 -4.11
N GLN A 304 -7.94 9.80 -4.06
CA GLN A 304 -7.44 10.72 -5.09
C GLN A 304 -6.04 10.30 -5.54
N LEU A 305 -5.87 10.12 -6.85
CA LEU A 305 -4.61 9.86 -7.53
C LEU A 305 -3.80 11.16 -7.71
N PHE A 306 -4.49 12.25 -8.05
CA PHE A 306 -3.89 13.57 -8.25
C PHE A 306 -4.47 14.59 -7.28
N LEU A 307 -3.64 15.53 -6.85
CA LEU A 307 -4.06 16.70 -6.11
C LEU A 307 -4.62 17.73 -7.10
N THR A 308 -5.94 17.84 -7.20
CA THR A 308 -6.61 18.92 -7.94
C THR A 308 -7.12 19.99 -6.97
N GLU A 309 -7.37 21.22 -7.44
CA GLU A 309 -7.77 22.34 -6.58
C GLU A 309 -9.05 22.07 -5.76
N LYS A 310 -9.94 21.19 -6.26
CA LYS A 310 -11.11 20.69 -5.52
C LYS A 310 -10.77 19.67 -4.42
N GLY A 311 -9.71 18.88 -4.60
CA GLY A 311 -9.26 17.88 -3.63
C GLY A 311 -8.61 18.47 -2.37
N ALA A 312 -8.24 19.76 -2.39
CA ALA A 312 -7.77 20.47 -1.21
C ALA A 312 -8.87 20.69 -0.15
N ALA A 313 -10.15 20.61 -0.53
CA ALA A 313 -11.29 20.72 0.39
C ALA A 313 -11.52 19.43 1.20
N ASP A 314 -11.39 18.25 0.59
CA ASP A 314 -11.43 16.94 1.28
C ASP A 314 -10.36 16.81 2.36
N ARG A 315 -9.20 17.47 2.16
CA ARG A 315 -8.10 17.53 3.13
C ARG A 315 -8.52 18.18 4.46
N ARG A 316 -9.58 18.99 4.48
CA ARG A 316 -10.13 19.60 5.69
C ARG A 316 -11.21 18.75 6.36
N GLU A 317 -11.80 17.79 5.64
CA GLU A 317 -12.86 16.92 6.16
C GLU A 317 -12.27 15.61 6.75
N TYR A 318 -11.12 15.18 6.24
CA TYR A 318 -10.28 14.12 6.82
C TYR A 318 -9.06 14.75 7.48
N GLY A 319 -9.20 15.19 8.74
CA GLY A 319 -8.14 15.86 9.50
C GLY A 319 -6.79 15.11 9.45
N GLU A 320 -5.93 15.57 8.56
CA GLU A 320 -4.48 15.36 8.58
C GLU A 320 -3.85 16.76 8.73
N ASP A 321 -4.12 17.40 9.87
CA ASP A 321 -3.23 18.40 10.43
C ASP A 321 -2.76 17.82 11.79
N GLU A 322 -1.43 17.75 11.93
CA GLU A 322 -0.59 17.10 12.97
C GLU A 322 -0.15 15.64 12.73
#